data_AF-A0A094F544-F1
#
_entry.id   AF-A0A094F544-F1
#
_cell.length_a   1.000
_cell.length_b   1.000
_cell.length_c   1.000
_cell.angle_alpha   90.00
_cell.angle_beta   90.00
_cell.angle_gamma   90.00
#
_symmetry.space_group_name_H-M   'P 1'
#
loop_
_entity.id
_entity.type
_entity.pdbx_description
1 polymer ?
#
loop_
_entity_poly.entity_id
_entity_poly.type
_entity_poly.pdbx_seq_one_letter_code
_entity_poly.pdbx_strand_id
1 'polypeptide(L)'
;MLKPLPLLRGEITYPTAKAEEVNILYRLRYPAEKAKFFNHIDNKRNWITTVVAHHLKLKSPALCQVADAENWYHGKEQPGQRVLIRFPLPYRVGEAFHPGNGDEKIRCEAGTYAHLQENCPEIPIPRLYGFATSDGETFTRLQNLPFLARCFQYLRRQLLSWLGRPLPTRYVRHDVGSQISAEEGSNIFVDKNWNITSLVDLEWASTRPVEMLRTPTWLTNKACDEIAEEGQEEYDKVREEFMDNFTAEEEQAQSCASFNDDGKLRLSAVMKQNWDKGIFWYTLALASPTGGRLHQDLPEENVR
;
A
#
# COMPACT_ATOMS: atom_id res chain seq x y z
N MET A 1 -14.15 -14.62 -36.86
CA MET A 1 -13.31 -14.42 -35.67
C MET A 1 -13.81 -13.19 -34.93
N LEU A 2 -14.07 -13.28 -33.62
CA LEU A 2 -14.47 -12.12 -32.82
C LEU A 2 -13.30 -11.16 -32.68
N LYS A 3 -13.56 -9.85 -32.82
CA LYS A 3 -12.54 -8.81 -32.72
C LYS A 3 -11.99 -8.74 -31.27
N PRO A 4 -10.66 -8.69 -31.08
CA PRO A 4 -10.08 -8.48 -29.77
C PRO A 4 -10.46 -7.10 -29.21
N LEU A 5 -10.61 -7.02 -27.88
CA LEU A 5 -10.99 -5.79 -27.17
C LEU A 5 -9.80 -5.27 -26.33
N PRO A 6 -9.61 -3.95 -26.24
CA PRO A 6 -8.45 -3.37 -25.58
C PRO A 6 -8.54 -3.45 -24.05
N LEU A 7 -7.44 -3.83 -23.40
CA LEU A 7 -7.20 -3.73 -21.97
C LEU A 7 -6.05 -2.75 -21.69
N LEU A 8 -5.76 -2.46 -20.41
CA LEU A 8 -4.58 -1.64 -20.06
C LEU A 8 -3.25 -2.26 -20.51
N ARG A 9 -3.21 -3.60 -20.61
CA ARG A 9 -2.03 -4.36 -21.02
C ARG A 9 -2.47 -5.31 -22.13
N GLY A 10 -2.36 -4.84 -23.37
CA GLY A 10 -2.69 -5.63 -24.56
C GLY A 10 -4.19 -5.70 -24.85
N GLU A 11 -4.59 -6.75 -25.56
CA GLU A 11 -5.98 -6.99 -25.97
C GLU A 11 -6.44 -8.37 -25.49
N ILE A 12 -7.76 -8.55 -25.38
CA ILE A 12 -8.37 -9.80 -24.96
C ILE A 12 -9.43 -10.28 -25.95
N THR A 13 -9.48 -11.60 -26.16
CA THR A 13 -10.50 -12.27 -26.97
C THR A 13 -11.55 -12.92 -26.06
N TYR A 14 -12.76 -13.14 -26.58
CA TYR A 14 -13.83 -13.77 -25.81
C TYR A 14 -13.46 -15.14 -25.20
N PRO A 15 -12.81 -16.09 -25.93
CA PRO A 15 -12.41 -17.37 -25.34
C PRO A 15 -11.46 -17.20 -24.15
N THR A 16 -10.51 -16.27 -24.26
CA THR A 16 -9.58 -15.94 -23.16
C THR A 16 -10.32 -15.30 -21.99
N ALA A 17 -11.20 -14.33 -22.27
CA ALA A 17 -11.99 -13.66 -21.24
C ALA A 17 -12.93 -14.61 -20.49
N LYS A 18 -13.46 -15.65 -21.16
CA LYS A 18 -14.31 -16.67 -20.54
C LYS A 18 -13.53 -17.57 -19.57
N ALA A 19 -12.24 -17.78 -19.81
CA ALA A 19 -11.36 -18.57 -18.95
C ALA A 19 -10.74 -17.74 -17.81
N GLU A 20 -10.85 -16.41 -17.86
CA GLU A 20 -10.31 -15.51 -16.83
C GLU A 20 -11.31 -15.30 -15.69
N GLU A 21 -10.87 -15.50 -14.45
CA GLU A 21 -11.70 -15.39 -13.23
C GLU A 21 -11.84 -13.97 -12.69
N VAL A 22 -11.68 -12.99 -13.56
CA VAL A 22 -11.69 -11.57 -13.22
C VAL A 22 -12.80 -10.88 -13.99
N ASN A 23 -13.32 -9.79 -13.43
CA ASN A 23 -14.37 -9.02 -14.11
C ASN A 23 -13.79 -8.28 -15.33
N ILE A 24 -13.66 -8.99 -16.45
CA ILE A 24 -13.13 -8.46 -17.71
C ILE A 24 -13.99 -7.29 -18.21
N LEU A 25 -15.31 -7.37 -18.06
CA LEU A 25 -16.23 -6.28 -18.44
C LEU A 25 -15.89 -4.96 -17.72
N TYR A 26 -15.52 -5.04 -16.44
CA TYR A 26 -15.05 -3.89 -15.69
C TYR A 26 -13.68 -3.41 -16.18
N ARG A 27 -12.72 -4.33 -16.41
CA ARG A 27 -11.38 -4.00 -16.91
C ARG A 27 -11.38 -3.37 -18.32
N LEU A 28 -12.35 -3.70 -19.16
CA LEU A 28 -12.53 -3.10 -20.49
C LEU A 28 -12.81 -1.59 -20.43
N ARG A 29 -13.27 -1.07 -19.28
CA ARG A 29 -13.47 0.37 -19.08
C ARG A 29 -12.16 1.10 -18.76
N TYR A 30 -11.15 0.39 -18.26
CA TYR A 30 -9.92 1.01 -17.75
C TYR A 30 -9.16 1.85 -18.77
N PRO A 31 -9.04 1.48 -20.06
CA PRO A 31 -8.33 2.34 -21.02
C PRO A 31 -8.95 3.73 -21.15
N ALA A 32 -10.29 3.83 -21.23
CA ALA A 32 -10.99 5.09 -21.33
C ALA A 32 -10.92 5.90 -20.02
N GLU A 33 -11.11 5.24 -18.87
CA GLU A 33 -11.01 5.88 -17.55
C GLU A 33 -9.59 6.37 -17.25
N LYS A 34 -8.57 5.60 -17.64
CA LYS A 34 -7.16 6.02 -17.55
C LYS A 34 -6.92 7.28 -18.38
N ALA A 35 -7.36 7.32 -19.64
CA ALA A 35 -7.16 8.49 -20.49
C ALA A 35 -7.83 9.75 -19.91
N LYS A 36 -9.07 9.63 -19.41
CA LYS A 36 -9.77 10.73 -18.72
C LYS A 36 -9.00 11.22 -17.50
N PHE A 37 -8.57 10.30 -16.64
CA PHE A 37 -7.85 10.63 -15.41
C PHE A 37 -6.50 11.30 -15.70
N PHE A 38 -5.72 10.77 -16.65
CA PHE A 38 -4.42 11.34 -17.00
C PHE A 38 -4.56 12.74 -17.62
N ASN A 39 -5.58 12.97 -18.46
CA ASN A 39 -5.88 14.32 -18.97
C ASN A 39 -6.27 15.27 -17.83
N HIS A 40 -7.01 14.80 -16.82
CA HIS A 40 -7.35 15.60 -15.65
C HIS A 40 -6.08 16.03 -14.88
N ILE A 41 -5.19 15.09 -14.58
CA ILE A 41 -3.90 15.35 -13.92
C ILE A 41 -3.04 16.32 -14.74
N ASP A 42 -3.05 16.20 -16.07
CA ASP A 42 -2.23 17.03 -16.96
C ASP A 42 -2.68 18.49 -16.94
N ASN A 43 -3.98 18.71 -16.86
CA ASN A 43 -4.57 20.04 -16.69
C ASN A 43 -4.25 20.66 -15.30
N LYS A 44 -3.78 19.85 -14.34
CA LYS A 44 -3.46 20.28 -12.97
C LYS A 44 -1.96 20.43 -12.72
N ARG A 45 -1.10 20.45 -13.75
CA ARG A 45 0.37 20.60 -13.62
C ARG A 45 0.81 21.75 -12.70
N ASN A 46 0.24 22.95 -12.83
CA ASN A 46 0.59 24.09 -11.98
C ASN A 46 0.27 23.85 -10.50
N TRP A 47 -0.84 23.16 -10.24
CA TRP A 47 -1.23 22.77 -8.89
C TRP A 47 -0.24 21.74 -8.34
N ILE A 48 0.11 20.70 -9.11
CA ILE A 48 1.11 19.69 -8.74
C ILE A 48 2.44 20.36 -8.36
N THR A 49 2.94 21.28 -9.19
CA THR A 49 4.17 22.03 -8.91
C THR A 49 4.10 22.78 -7.58
N THR A 50 2.95 23.42 -7.32
CA THR A 50 2.73 24.20 -6.08
C THR A 50 2.73 23.30 -4.85
N VAL A 51 2.01 22.18 -4.90
CA VAL A 51 1.95 21.18 -3.83
C VAL A 51 3.34 20.61 -3.54
N VAL A 52 4.04 20.16 -4.58
CA VAL A 52 5.39 19.60 -4.45
C VAL A 52 6.36 20.63 -3.85
N ALA A 53 6.35 21.86 -4.36
CA ALA A 53 7.19 22.94 -3.83
C ALA A 53 6.91 23.22 -2.35
N HIS A 54 5.63 23.20 -1.95
CA HIS A 54 5.23 23.34 -0.56
C HIS A 54 5.83 22.22 0.32
N HIS A 55 5.61 20.95 -0.04
CA HIS A 55 6.09 19.80 0.73
C HIS A 55 7.62 19.69 0.81
N LEU A 56 8.33 20.21 -0.19
CA LEU A 56 9.79 20.26 -0.25
C LEU A 56 10.40 21.54 0.32
N LYS A 57 9.59 22.51 0.78
CA LYS A 57 10.03 23.86 1.17
C LYS A 57 10.86 24.58 0.10
N LEU A 58 10.50 24.45 -1.17
CA LEU A 58 11.16 25.22 -2.21
C LEU A 58 10.79 26.70 -2.04
N LYS A 59 11.73 27.60 -2.32
CA LYS A 59 11.51 29.05 -2.25
C LYS A 59 10.49 29.54 -3.27
N SER A 60 10.31 28.80 -4.36
CA SER A 60 9.39 29.12 -5.44
C SER A 60 8.95 27.84 -6.16
N PRO A 61 7.68 27.73 -6.60
CA PRO A 61 7.21 26.67 -7.48
C PRO A 61 7.99 26.58 -8.80
N ALA A 62 8.57 27.68 -9.29
CA ALA A 62 9.36 27.70 -10.52
C ALA A 62 10.65 26.85 -10.46
N LEU A 63 11.06 26.41 -9.27
CA LEU A 63 12.20 25.51 -9.07
C LEU A 63 11.84 24.03 -9.29
N CYS A 64 10.57 23.72 -9.55
CA CYS A 64 10.07 22.38 -9.84
C CYS A 64 9.38 22.38 -11.20
N GLN A 65 9.60 21.31 -11.97
CA GLN A 65 8.95 21.08 -13.24
C GLN A 65 8.30 19.70 -13.24
N VAL A 66 7.03 19.64 -13.64
CA VAL A 66 6.34 18.37 -13.88
C VAL A 66 6.83 17.81 -15.21
N ALA A 67 7.23 16.54 -15.20
CA ALA A 67 7.65 15.84 -16.41
C ALA A 67 6.50 15.75 -17.43
N ASP A 68 6.82 15.64 -18.71
CA ASP A 68 5.80 15.44 -19.75
C ASP A 68 5.07 14.11 -19.61
N ALA A 69 3.82 14.05 -20.08
CA ALA A 69 2.94 12.89 -19.93
C ALA A 69 3.54 11.58 -20.50
N GLU A 70 4.35 11.68 -21.56
CA GLU A 70 5.09 10.55 -22.13
C GLU A 70 6.10 9.94 -21.14
N ASN A 71 6.57 10.75 -20.19
CA ASN A 71 7.49 10.39 -19.14
C ASN A 71 6.77 10.09 -17.81
N TRP A 72 5.44 9.99 -17.79
CA TRP A 72 4.72 9.61 -16.58
C TRP A 72 4.80 8.10 -16.35
N TYR A 73 5.55 7.72 -15.32
CA TYR A 73 5.88 6.33 -15.06
C TYR A 73 4.73 5.54 -14.44
N HIS A 74 4.65 4.27 -14.81
CA HIS A 74 3.83 3.25 -14.16
C HIS A 74 4.70 2.30 -13.30
N GLY A 75 5.73 2.84 -12.63
CA GLY A 75 6.59 2.07 -11.70
C GLY A 75 7.96 1.64 -12.23
N LYS A 76 8.70 2.49 -12.97
CA LYS A 76 10.11 2.22 -13.36
C LYS A 76 11.07 3.34 -12.96
N GLU A 77 12.32 2.94 -12.74
CA GLU A 77 13.46 3.73 -12.25
C GLU A 77 13.91 4.84 -13.23
N GLN A 78 14.45 5.93 -12.69
CA GLN A 78 15.10 6.99 -13.48
C GLN A 78 16.32 7.57 -12.73
N PRO A 79 17.45 7.77 -13.42
CA PRO A 79 18.58 8.53 -12.87
C PRO A 79 18.26 10.04 -12.77
N GLY A 80 18.71 10.68 -11.68
CA GLY A 80 18.68 12.13 -11.48
C GLY A 80 17.78 12.62 -10.34
N GLN A 81 17.88 13.92 -10.03
CA GLN A 81 17.19 14.59 -8.91
C GLN A 81 15.69 14.78 -9.15
N ARG A 82 14.92 13.69 -9.11
CA ARG A 82 13.48 13.68 -9.37
C ARG A 82 12.68 13.33 -8.14
N VAL A 83 11.47 13.88 -8.05
CA VAL A 83 10.47 13.57 -7.03
C VAL A 83 9.29 12.85 -7.66
N LEU A 84 8.74 11.87 -6.97
CA LEU A 84 7.55 11.15 -7.43
C LEU A 84 6.34 11.67 -6.67
N ILE A 85 5.28 11.98 -7.40
CA ILE A 85 3.93 12.10 -6.85
C ILE A 85 3.11 10.89 -7.30
N ARG A 86 2.44 10.23 -6.36
CA ARG A 86 1.57 9.08 -6.61
C ARG A 86 0.12 9.48 -6.38
N PHE A 87 -0.74 9.08 -7.30
CA PHE A 87 -2.19 9.22 -7.18
C PHE A 87 -2.82 7.83 -7.14
N PRO A 88 -3.82 7.59 -6.27
CA PRO A 88 -4.65 6.40 -6.38
C PRO A 88 -5.38 6.44 -7.73
N LEU A 89 -5.46 5.31 -8.43
CA LEU A 89 -6.22 5.23 -9.68
C LEU A 89 -7.69 4.98 -9.34
N PRO A 90 -8.61 5.97 -9.49
CA PRO A 90 -9.98 5.86 -8.96
C PRO A 90 -10.73 4.64 -9.50
N TYR A 91 -10.51 4.33 -10.78
CA TYR A 91 -11.08 3.18 -11.50
C TYR A 91 -10.48 1.82 -11.10
N ARG A 92 -9.39 1.76 -10.31
CA ARG A 92 -8.84 0.51 -9.76
C ARG A 92 -9.13 0.33 -8.29
N VAL A 93 -9.23 1.43 -7.54
CA VAL A 93 -9.55 1.40 -6.11
C VAL A 93 -11.05 1.29 -5.84
N GLY A 94 -11.88 1.38 -6.89
CA GLY A 94 -13.33 1.24 -6.76
C GLY A 94 -13.99 2.48 -6.16
N GLU A 95 -13.39 3.66 -6.35
CA GLU A 95 -13.90 4.94 -5.82
C GLU A 95 -15.36 5.20 -6.23
N ALA A 96 -15.73 4.81 -7.45
CA ALA A 96 -17.09 4.95 -7.96
C ALA A 96 -18.11 4.03 -7.27
N PHE A 97 -17.67 2.91 -6.68
CA PHE A 97 -18.54 1.98 -5.95
C PHE A 97 -18.56 2.27 -4.45
N HIS A 98 -17.43 2.72 -3.90
CA HIS A 98 -17.28 3.09 -2.51
C HIS A 98 -16.41 4.36 -2.42
N PRO A 99 -17.06 5.54 -2.32
CA PRO A 99 -16.35 6.79 -2.12
C PRO A 99 -15.49 6.77 -0.85
N GLY A 100 -14.28 7.31 -0.94
CA GLY A 100 -13.27 7.29 0.13
C GLY A 100 -12.24 6.17 0.03
N ASN A 101 -12.39 5.21 -0.91
CA ASN A 101 -11.40 4.14 -1.11
C ASN A 101 -10.02 4.68 -1.52
N GLY A 102 -9.98 5.77 -2.29
CA GLY A 102 -8.75 6.46 -2.67
C GLY A 102 -8.03 7.02 -1.44
N ASP A 103 -8.76 7.71 -0.55
CA ASP A 103 -8.20 8.28 0.67
C ASP A 103 -7.77 7.20 1.66
N GLU A 104 -8.53 6.12 1.79
CA GLU A 104 -8.15 4.99 2.61
C GLU A 104 -6.86 4.34 2.11
N LYS A 105 -6.72 4.16 0.78
CA LYS A 105 -5.48 3.65 0.18
C LYS A 105 -4.28 4.56 0.50
N ILE A 106 -4.45 5.87 0.40
CA ILE A 106 -3.40 6.84 0.71
C ILE A 106 -3.00 6.74 2.17
N ARG A 107 -3.97 6.71 3.10
CA ARG A 107 -3.71 6.61 4.54
C ARG A 107 -3.01 5.30 4.90
N CYS A 108 -3.43 4.17 4.33
CA CYS A 108 -2.79 2.86 4.52
C CYS A 108 -1.32 2.89 4.06
N GLU A 109 -1.05 3.40 2.87
CA GLU A 109 0.30 3.50 2.33
C GLU A 109 1.16 4.44 3.19
N ALA A 110 0.65 5.63 3.51
CA ALA A 110 1.34 6.60 4.35
C ALA A 110 1.64 6.07 5.76
N GLY A 111 0.70 5.35 6.37
CA GLY A 111 0.88 4.68 7.65
C GLY A 111 1.97 3.62 7.59
N THR A 112 2.01 2.82 6.52
CA THR A 112 3.05 1.80 6.30
C THR A 112 4.42 2.45 6.17
N TYR A 113 4.55 3.51 5.36
CA TYR A 113 5.79 4.27 5.25
C TYR A 113 6.21 4.90 6.57
N ALA A 114 5.28 5.47 7.34
CA ALA A 114 5.57 6.04 8.64
C ALA A 114 6.10 4.99 9.62
N HIS A 115 5.46 3.82 9.67
CA HIS A 115 5.87 2.71 10.53
C HIS A 115 7.27 2.18 10.15
N LEU A 116 7.51 1.90 8.86
CA LEU A 116 8.81 1.39 8.40
C LEU A 116 9.93 2.41 8.64
N GLN A 117 9.69 3.70 8.40
CA GLN A 117 10.69 4.74 8.62
C GLN A 117 11.03 4.98 10.10
N GLU A 118 10.10 4.68 11.02
CA GLU A 118 10.31 4.82 12.46
C GLU A 118 10.89 3.55 13.09
N ASN A 119 10.45 2.36 12.66
CA ASN A 119 10.77 1.09 13.33
C ASN A 119 11.75 0.20 12.56
N CYS A 120 11.95 0.42 11.25
CA CYS A 120 12.80 -0.42 10.40
C CYS A 120 13.80 0.43 9.59
N PRO A 121 14.67 1.24 10.24
CA PRO A 121 15.54 2.20 9.55
C PRO A 121 16.60 1.55 8.64
N GLU A 122 16.91 0.27 8.86
CA GLU A 122 17.82 -0.54 8.05
C GLU A 122 17.23 -0.91 6.69
N ILE A 123 15.90 -0.96 6.56
CA ILE A 123 15.25 -1.30 5.29
C ILE A 123 15.31 -0.08 4.37
N PRO A 124 15.99 -0.17 3.22
CA PRO A 124 16.10 0.94 2.28
C PRO A 124 14.77 1.15 1.55
N ILE A 125 13.89 1.97 2.13
CA ILE A 125 12.64 2.41 1.50
C ILE A 125 12.72 3.87 1.02
N PRO A 126 11.96 4.23 -0.03
CA PRO A 126 11.78 5.63 -0.41
C PRO A 126 11.31 6.49 0.78
N ARG A 127 11.77 7.73 0.86
CA ARG A 127 11.27 8.65 1.88
C ARG A 127 9.98 9.29 1.38
N LEU A 128 8.89 9.06 2.10
CA LEU A 128 7.67 9.86 1.99
C LEU A 128 7.89 11.26 2.60
N TYR A 129 7.48 12.31 1.89
CA TYR A 129 7.65 13.73 2.27
C TYR A 129 6.37 14.33 2.81
N GLY A 130 5.24 13.84 2.30
CA GLY A 130 3.93 14.26 2.69
C GLY A 130 2.89 13.53 1.86
N PHE A 131 1.65 13.67 2.29
CA PHE A 131 0.50 13.14 1.60
C PHE A 131 -0.70 14.05 1.83
N ALA A 132 -1.68 13.95 0.95
CA ALA A 132 -2.95 14.68 1.06
C ALA A 132 -4.12 13.73 0.82
N THR A 133 -5.25 14.03 1.43
CA THR A 133 -6.53 13.35 1.18
C THR A 133 -7.47 14.25 0.37
N SER A 134 -8.49 13.67 -0.25
CA SER A 134 -9.51 14.39 -1.03
C SER A 134 -10.29 15.42 -0.21
N ASP A 135 -10.37 15.23 1.10
CA ASP A 135 -10.95 16.20 2.05
C ASP A 135 -10.11 17.49 2.23
N GLY A 136 -8.98 17.61 1.51
CA GLY A 136 -8.04 18.71 1.61
C GLY A 136 -7.07 18.63 2.80
N GLU A 137 -7.18 17.59 3.64
CA GLU A 137 -6.23 17.39 4.73
C GLU A 137 -4.83 17.08 4.16
N THR A 138 -3.83 17.83 4.61
CA THR A 138 -2.46 17.67 4.15
C THR A 138 -1.53 17.37 5.31
N PHE A 139 -0.63 16.42 5.10
CA PHE A 139 0.33 15.96 6.08
C PHE A 139 1.73 16.13 5.52
N THR A 140 2.63 16.68 6.31
CA THR A 140 4.03 16.88 5.91
C THR A 140 4.97 16.37 6.97
N ARG A 141 6.08 15.80 6.50
CA ARG A 141 7.14 15.30 7.36
C ARG A 141 7.65 16.43 8.25
N LEU A 142 7.83 16.14 9.54
CA LEU A 142 8.19 17.10 10.59
C LEU A 142 9.46 17.91 10.27
N GLN A 143 10.46 17.28 9.62
CA GLN A 143 11.69 17.95 9.18
C GLN A 143 11.43 19.06 8.14
N ASN A 144 10.34 18.89 7.39
CA ASN A 144 9.86 19.79 6.34
C ASN A 144 8.76 20.75 6.84
N LEU A 145 8.66 20.99 8.14
CA LEU A 145 7.84 22.09 8.67
C LEU A 145 8.65 23.38 8.89
N PRO A 146 8.01 24.57 8.86
CA PRO A 146 8.63 25.82 9.28
C PRO A 146 9.30 25.71 10.66
N PHE A 147 10.36 26.48 10.91
CA PHE A 147 11.22 26.32 12.09
C PHE A 147 10.44 26.29 13.41
N LEU A 148 9.52 27.23 13.62
CA LEU A 148 8.73 27.33 14.85
C LEU A 148 7.81 26.12 15.04
N ALA A 149 7.06 25.73 14.00
CA ALA A 149 6.22 24.55 14.03
C ALA A 149 7.02 23.28 14.30
N ARG A 150 8.20 23.17 13.67
CA ARG A 150 9.13 22.06 13.89
C ARG A 150 9.62 22.00 15.34
N CYS A 151 10.05 23.12 15.91
CA CYS A 151 10.47 23.21 17.31
C CYS A 151 9.34 22.82 18.27
N PHE A 152 8.12 23.32 18.04
CA PHE A 152 6.94 22.96 18.82
C PHE A 152 6.66 21.45 18.78
N GLN A 153 6.68 20.85 17.58
CA GLN A 153 6.42 19.41 17.44
C GLN A 153 7.53 18.54 18.05
N TYR A 154 8.80 18.98 17.96
CA TYR A 154 9.89 18.31 18.68
C TYR A 154 9.68 18.36 20.19
N LEU A 155 9.37 19.54 20.74
CA LEU A 155 9.11 19.70 22.17
C LEU A 155 7.92 18.84 22.61
N ARG A 156 6.80 18.86 21.86
CA ARG A 156 5.62 18.03 22.11
C ARG A 156 5.99 16.55 22.18
N ARG A 157 6.77 16.05 21.21
CA ARG A 157 7.20 14.64 21.21
C ARG A 157 8.10 14.31 22.40
N GLN A 158 9.01 15.20 22.77
CA GLN A 158 9.86 14.97 23.95
C GLN A 158 9.04 14.93 25.24
N LEU A 159 8.11 15.87 25.43
CA LEU A 159 7.20 15.88 26.57
C LEU A 159 6.33 14.63 26.62
N LEU A 160 5.76 14.18 25.49
CA LEU A 160 4.97 12.94 25.44
C LEU A 160 5.82 11.71 25.74
N SER A 161 7.06 11.67 25.25
CA SER A 161 8.02 10.61 25.60
C SER A 161 8.30 10.56 27.08
N TRP A 162 8.53 11.71 27.72
CA TRP A 162 8.78 11.81 29.16
C TRP A 162 7.56 11.40 30.00
N LEU A 163 6.36 11.66 29.48
CA LEU A 163 5.09 11.24 30.11
C LEU A 163 4.70 9.78 29.81
N GLY A 164 5.54 9.02 29.10
CA GLY A 164 5.23 7.63 28.72
C GLY A 164 4.01 7.49 27.80
N ARG A 165 3.65 8.53 27.05
CA ARG A 165 2.49 8.54 26.14
C ARG A 165 2.88 8.14 24.72
N PRO A 166 1.95 7.58 23.93
CA PRO A 166 2.19 7.27 22.51
C PRO A 166 2.72 8.48 21.75
N LEU A 167 3.81 8.28 21.00
CA LEU A 167 4.42 9.34 20.20
C LEU A 167 3.60 9.57 18.92
N PRO A 168 3.22 10.83 18.62
CA PRO A 168 2.63 11.16 17.34
C PRO A 168 3.60 10.82 16.21
N THR A 169 3.06 10.45 15.03
CA THR A 169 3.85 10.14 13.84
C THR A 169 4.74 11.32 13.42
N ARG A 170 5.78 11.08 12.60
CA ARG A 170 6.58 12.18 12.02
C ARG A 170 5.83 13.00 10.96
N TYR A 171 4.57 12.68 10.65
CA TYR A 171 3.76 13.40 9.67
C TYR A 171 2.76 14.27 10.39
N VAL A 172 2.89 15.58 10.19
CA VAL A 172 2.10 16.57 10.91
C VAL A 172 1.07 17.15 9.96
N ARG A 173 -0.19 17.11 10.40
CA ARG A 173 -1.29 17.77 9.72
C ARG A 173 -1.08 19.28 9.75
N HIS A 174 -1.29 19.92 8.60
CA HIS A 174 -1.42 21.37 8.49
C HIS A 174 -2.45 21.70 7.42
N ASP A 175 -2.98 22.91 7.50
CA ASP A 175 -3.94 23.41 6.53
C ASP A 175 -3.16 24.15 5.43
N VAL A 176 -3.24 23.64 4.22
CA VAL A 176 -2.75 24.37 3.06
C VAL A 176 -3.96 25.13 2.56
N GLY A 177 -3.97 26.45 2.78
CA GLY A 177 -5.15 27.29 2.51
C GLY A 177 -5.83 26.96 1.17
N SER A 178 -7.14 27.20 1.10
CA SER A 178 -8.12 26.71 0.07
C SER A 178 -7.73 26.73 -1.41
N GLN A 179 -6.61 27.33 -1.80
CA GLN A 179 -6.06 27.31 -3.15
C GLN A 179 -5.20 26.08 -3.47
N ILE A 180 -4.78 25.29 -2.47
CA ILE A 180 -3.91 24.11 -2.64
C ILE A 180 -4.64 22.80 -2.25
N SER A 181 -5.85 22.88 -1.70
CA SER A 181 -6.67 21.72 -1.34
C SER A 181 -6.75 20.73 -2.51
N ALA A 182 -6.26 19.53 -2.27
CA ALA A 182 -6.25 18.47 -3.25
C ALA A 182 -7.67 17.94 -3.41
N GLU A 183 -8.32 18.18 -4.56
CA GLU A 183 -9.54 17.45 -4.94
C GLU A 183 -9.24 15.93 -5.08
N GLU A 184 -7.96 15.57 -5.19
CA GLU A 184 -7.47 14.22 -5.40
C GLU A 184 -6.32 13.96 -4.43
N GLY A 185 -6.51 13.05 -3.47
CA GLY A 185 -5.44 12.70 -2.54
C GLY A 185 -4.18 12.18 -3.26
N SER A 186 -2.99 12.42 -2.71
CA SER A 186 -1.71 12.03 -3.31
C SER A 186 -0.59 11.81 -2.29
N ASN A 187 0.45 11.03 -2.67
CA ASN A 187 1.65 10.77 -1.87
C ASN A 187 2.92 11.31 -2.57
N ILE A 188 3.90 11.86 -1.85
CA ILE A 188 5.15 12.43 -2.43
C ILE A 188 6.42 11.72 -1.92
N PHE A 189 7.31 11.25 -2.81
CA PHE A 189 8.52 10.47 -2.47
C PHE A 189 9.84 10.99 -3.08
N VAL A 190 10.97 10.91 -2.32
CA VAL A 190 12.39 10.91 -2.81
C VAL A 190 13.36 10.13 -1.90
N ASP A 191 14.64 9.93 -2.27
CA ASP A 191 15.66 9.27 -1.43
C ASP A 191 16.57 10.24 -0.62
N LYS A 192 17.73 9.77 -0.12
CA LYS A 192 18.69 10.56 0.68
C LYS A 192 19.69 11.40 -0.16
N ASN A 193 19.92 11.04 -1.42
CA ASN A 193 20.94 11.61 -2.31
C ASN A 193 20.35 12.17 -3.62
N TRP A 194 19.02 12.32 -3.70
CA TRP A 194 18.25 12.67 -4.89
C TRP A 194 18.36 11.65 -6.04
N ASN A 195 18.48 10.35 -5.72
CA ASN A 195 18.52 9.26 -6.70
C ASN A 195 17.30 8.35 -6.56
N ILE A 196 16.86 7.75 -7.66
CA ILE A 196 15.86 6.68 -7.62
C ILE A 196 16.63 5.41 -7.97
N THR A 197 16.78 4.48 -7.01
CA THR A 197 17.48 3.20 -7.23
C THR A 197 16.55 2.00 -7.31
N SER A 198 15.32 2.10 -6.77
CA SER A 198 14.21 1.15 -6.92
C SER A 198 12.98 1.70 -6.21
N LEU A 199 11.80 1.58 -6.81
CA LEU A 199 10.51 1.91 -6.17
C LEU A 199 9.92 0.62 -5.60
N VAL A 200 9.84 0.50 -4.27
CA VAL A 200 9.03 -0.57 -3.67
C VAL A 200 7.58 -0.17 -3.82
N ASP A 201 6.91 -0.83 -4.76
CA ASP A 201 5.50 -0.66 -4.98
C ASP A 201 4.70 -1.32 -3.84
N LEU A 202 4.41 -0.56 -2.79
CA LEU A 202 3.51 -0.97 -1.72
C LEU A 202 2.03 -0.89 -2.14
N GLU A 203 1.69 -0.94 -3.45
CA GLU A 203 0.32 -0.88 -3.99
C GLU A 203 -0.67 -1.85 -3.32
N TRP A 204 -0.17 -2.84 -2.59
CA TRP A 204 -0.90 -3.91 -1.91
C TRP A 204 -0.66 -3.96 -0.40
N ALA A 205 0.11 -3.02 0.18
CA ALA A 205 0.21 -2.88 1.62
C ALA A 205 -1.15 -2.40 2.14
N SER A 206 -1.86 -3.31 2.79
CA SER A 206 -3.10 -3.02 3.50
C SER A 206 -2.85 -3.26 4.98
N THR A 207 -3.27 -2.32 5.82
CA THR A 207 -3.41 -2.59 7.26
C THR A 207 -4.57 -3.57 7.40
N ARG A 208 -4.23 -4.82 7.70
CA ARG A 208 -5.20 -5.87 7.98
C ARG A 208 -5.13 -6.23 9.47
N PRO A 209 -6.24 -6.70 10.06
CA PRO A 209 -6.19 -7.39 11.34
C PRO A 209 -5.11 -8.48 11.30
N VAL A 210 -4.44 -8.69 12.43
CA VAL A 210 -3.34 -9.66 12.51
C VAL A 210 -3.83 -11.10 12.24
N GLU A 211 -5.12 -11.33 12.46
CA GLU A 211 -5.87 -12.55 12.14
C GLU A 211 -5.95 -12.82 10.62
N MET A 212 -5.74 -11.80 9.78
CA MET A 212 -5.68 -11.98 8.32
C MET A 212 -4.25 -12.24 7.82
N LEU A 213 -3.27 -12.32 8.72
CA LEU A 213 -1.94 -12.81 8.38
C LEU A 213 -2.03 -14.32 8.12
N ARG A 214 -1.52 -14.73 6.96
CA ARG A 214 -1.63 -16.08 6.44
C ARG A 214 -0.32 -16.47 5.77
N THR A 215 -0.05 -17.76 5.70
CA THR A 215 1.07 -18.28 4.92
C THR A 215 0.89 -17.94 3.45
N PRO A 216 1.99 -17.72 2.70
CA PRO A 216 1.87 -17.38 1.29
C PRO A 216 1.16 -18.49 0.51
N THR A 217 0.21 -18.13 -0.36
CA THR A 217 -0.51 -19.13 -1.18
C THR A 217 0.35 -19.67 -2.32
N TRP A 218 1.38 -18.92 -2.72
CA TRP A 218 2.31 -19.33 -3.78
C TRP A 218 3.29 -20.42 -3.35
N LEU A 219 3.25 -20.92 -2.10
CA LEU A 219 4.11 -22.02 -1.64
C LEU A 219 4.01 -23.27 -2.54
N THR A 220 2.84 -23.52 -3.13
CA THR A 220 2.61 -24.65 -4.06
C THR A 220 2.27 -24.20 -5.49
N ASN A 221 2.30 -22.88 -5.78
CA ASN A 221 1.82 -22.28 -7.03
C ASN A 221 0.36 -22.64 -7.41
N LYS A 222 -0.44 -23.13 -6.46
CA LYS A 222 -1.85 -23.47 -6.67
C LYS A 222 -2.78 -22.30 -6.33
N ALA A 223 -3.91 -22.22 -7.02
CA ALA A 223 -5.01 -21.30 -6.71
C ALA A 223 -5.74 -21.70 -5.41
N CYS A 224 -6.62 -20.83 -4.91
CA CYS A 224 -7.23 -21.01 -3.57
C CYS A 224 -8.16 -22.23 -3.53
N ASP A 225 -8.94 -22.41 -4.58
CA ASP A 225 -9.80 -23.56 -4.87
C ASP A 225 -8.97 -24.83 -5.08
N GLU A 226 -7.89 -24.77 -5.87
CA GLU A 226 -6.99 -25.90 -6.08
C GLU A 226 -6.33 -26.37 -4.76
N ILE A 227 -5.98 -25.45 -3.87
CA ILE A 227 -5.45 -25.77 -2.54
C ILE A 227 -6.54 -26.41 -1.66
N ALA A 228 -7.79 -25.93 -1.73
CA ALA A 228 -8.88 -26.42 -0.90
C ALA A 228 -9.41 -27.80 -1.33
N GLU A 229 -9.41 -28.11 -2.63
CA GLU A 229 -10.00 -29.35 -3.15
C GLU A 229 -9.00 -30.51 -3.20
N GLU A 230 -7.82 -30.29 -3.81
CA GLU A 230 -6.88 -31.38 -4.14
C GLU A 230 -5.46 -31.12 -3.63
N GLY A 231 -5.16 -29.88 -3.26
CA GLY A 231 -3.81 -29.43 -2.90
C GLY A 231 -3.54 -29.30 -1.41
N GLN A 232 -4.49 -29.66 -0.54
CA GLN A 232 -4.41 -29.34 0.89
C GLN A 232 -3.24 -30.04 1.57
N GLU A 233 -3.05 -31.35 1.36
CA GLU A 233 -1.94 -32.10 1.98
C GLU A 233 -0.56 -31.60 1.51
N GLU A 234 -0.42 -31.33 0.21
CA GLU A 234 0.82 -30.79 -0.35
C GLU A 234 1.12 -29.39 0.20
N TYR A 235 0.10 -28.54 0.27
CA TYR A 235 0.23 -27.19 0.80
C TYR A 235 0.57 -27.23 2.28
N ASP A 236 -0.09 -28.06 3.09
CA ASP A 236 0.13 -28.15 4.52
C ASP A 236 1.57 -28.58 4.84
N LYS A 237 2.12 -29.51 4.08
CA LYS A 237 3.53 -29.93 4.24
C LYS A 237 4.52 -28.80 4.00
N VAL A 238 4.35 -28.04 2.91
CA VAL A 238 5.26 -26.90 2.61
C VAL A 238 5.01 -25.73 3.58
N ARG A 239 3.77 -25.55 4.01
CA ARG A 239 3.35 -24.57 5.02
C ARG A 239 4.02 -24.85 6.36
N GLU A 240 4.05 -26.11 6.82
CA GLU A 240 4.72 -26.50 8.06
C GLU A 240 6.22 -26.18 8.01
N GLU A 241 6.91 -26.56 6.93
CA GLU A 241 8.33 -26.23 6.74
C GLU A 241 8.57 -24.72 6.75
N PHE A 242 7.69 -23.95 6.09
CA PHE A 242 7.75 -22.49 6.14
C PHE A 242 7.56 -21.96 7.57
N MET A 243 6.58 -22.49 8.31
CA MET A 243 6.27 -22.04 9.67
C MET A 243 7.37 -22.39 10.67
N ASP A 244 8.04 -23.53 10.51
CA ASP A 244 9.19 -23.92 11.34
C ASP A 244 10.35 -22.94 11.16
N ASN A 245 10.70 -22.65 9.91
CA ASN A 245 11.73 -21.65 9.59
C ASN A 245 11.33 -20.25 10.09
N PHE A 246 10.09 -19.83 9.84
CA PHE A 246 9.58 -18.52 10.25
C PHE A 246 9.59 -18.36 11.78
N THR A 247 9.22 -19.40 12.52
CA THR A 247 9.25 -19.40 13.99
C THR A 247 10.68 -19.31 14.51
N ALA A 248 11.62 -20.08 13.94
CA ALA A 248 13.03 -20.03 14.31
C ALA A 248 13.64 -18.63 14.08
N GLU A 249 13.33 -18.01 12.95
CA GLU A 249 13.76 -16.63 12.64
C GLU A 249 13.16 -15.61 13.61
N GLU A 250 11.86 -15.71 13.96
CA GLU A 250 11.24 -14.84 14.98
C GLU A 250 11.92 -15.00 16.34
N GLU A 251 12.28 -16.21 16.76
CA GLU A 251 12.98 -16.48 18.02
C GLU A 251 14.40 -15.92 18.02
N GLN A 252 15.13 -16.08 16.92
CA GLN A 252 16.46 -15.50 16.76
C GLN A 252 16.40 -13.98 16.82
N ALA A 253 15.45 -13.35 16.12
CA ALA A 253 15.25 -11.91 16.13
C ALA A 253 14.88 -11.36 17.53
N GLN A 254 14.07 -12.11 18.29
CA GLN A 254 13.73 -11.77 19.68
C GLN A 254 14.93 -11.89 20.62
N SER A 255 15.78 -12.91 20.45
CA SER A 255 16.97 -13.10 21.28
C SER A 255 18.00 -11.98 21.16
N CYS A 256 18.05 -11.32 19.99
CA CYS A 256 18.93 -10.19 19.71
C CYS A 256 18.37 -8.83 20.17
N ALA A 257 17.09 -8.74 20.56
CA ALA A 257 16.46 -7.51 21.01
C ALA A 257 16.60 -7.35 22.54
N SER A 258 17.29 -6.29 22.98
CA SER A 258 17.54 -6.00 24.40
C SER A 258 16.25 -5.89 25.24
N PHE A 259 16.29 -6.52 26.43
CA PHE A 259 15.34 -6.48 27.55
C PHE A 259 14.45 -5.22 27.60
N ASN A 260 13.22 -5.31 27.09
CA ASN A 260 12.01 -4.57 27.48
C ASN A 260 10.84 -4.89 26.51
N ASP A 261 10.57 -6.18 26.27
CA ASP A 261 9.55 -6.60 25.29
C ASP A 261 8.63 -7.70 25.87
N ASP A 262 8.13 -7.47 27.09
CA ASP A 262 7.09 -8.29 27.71
C ASP A 262 5.78 -8.09 26.93
N GLY A 263 5.58 -8.89 25.88
CA GLY A 263 4.28 -9.05 25.23
C GLY A 263 4.23 -8.75 23.73
N LYS A 264 5.35 -8.75 22.99
CA LYS A 264 5.25 -8.69 21.52
C LYS A 264 4.52 -9.92 21.00
N LEU A 265 3.43 -9.66 20.28
CA LEU A 265 2.66 -10.66 19.56
C LEU A 265 3.58 -11.42 18.59
N ARG A 266 3.72 -12.74 18.79
CA ARG A 266 4.42 -13.63 17.86
C ARG A 266 3.54 -13.87 16.64
N LEU A 267 4.00 -13.47 15.47
CA LEU A 267 3.22 -13.64 14.24
C LEU A 267 3.08 -15.13 13.91
N SER A 268 4.11 -15.94 14.17
CA SER A 268 4.07 -17.40 14.06
C SER A 268 2.95 -18.01 14.89
N ALA A 269 2.79 -17.57 16.14
CA ALA A 269 1.75 -18.05 17.03
C ALA A 269 0.34 -17.69 16.53
N VAL A 270 0.17 -16.47 16.02
CA VAL A 270 -1.11 -16.03 15.43
C VAL A 270 -1.42 -16.83 14.16
N MET A 271 -0.45 -16.98 13.25
CA MET A 271 -0.64 -17.72 12.00
C MET A 271 -0.95 -19.21 12.26
N LYS A 272 -0.30 -19.82 13.27
CA LYS A 272 -0.63 -21.18 13.72
C LYS A 272 -2.05 -21.26 14.27
N GLN A 273 -2.42 -20.34 15.16
CA GLN A 273 -3.78 -20.29 15.69
C GLN A 273 -4.84 -20.06 14.59
N ASN A 274 -4.54 -19.23 13.60
CA ASN A 274 -5.44 -18.96 12.48
C ASN A 274 -5.63 -20.20 11.59
N TRP A 275 -4.58 -21.01 11.43
CA TRP A 275 -4.66 -22.29 10.74
C TRP A 275 -5.55 -23.27 11.52
N ASP A 276 -5.25 -23.46 12.81
CA ASP A 276 -5.96 -24.41 13.68
C ASP A 276 -7.47 -24.08 13.82
N LYS A 277 -7.83 -22.78 13.75
CA LYS A 277 -9.22 -22.30 13.81
C LYS A 277 -9.90 -22.18 12.44
N GLY A 278 -9.24 -22.56 11.34
CA GLY A 278 -9.78 -22.40 9.98
C GLY A 278 -9.92 -20.96 9.48
N ILE A 279 -9.46 -19.96 10.24
CA ILE A 279 -9.45 -18.53 9.86
C ILE A 279 -8.65 -18.32 8.57
N PHE A 280 -7.60 -19.11 8.36
CA PHE A 280 -6.84 -19.14 7.10
C PHE A 280 -7.77 -19.26 5.88
N TRP A 281 -8.70 -20.21 5.88
CA TRP A 281 -9.60 -20.47 4.76
C TRP A 281 -10.59 -19.34 4.53
N TYR A 282 -11.15 -18.80 5.61
CA TYR A 282 -12.04 -17.66 5.55
C TYR A 282 -11.35 -16.42 4.95
N THR A 283 -10.15 -16.11 5.43
CA THR A 283 -9.38 -14.94 4.96
C THR A 283 -8.81 -15.14 3.56
N LEU A 284 -8.48 -16.38 3.18
CA LEU A 284 -8.12 -16.79 1.82
C LEU A 284 -9.29 -16.58 0.86
N ALA A 285 -10.49 -17.02 1.22
CA ALA A 285 -11.70 -16.85 0.43
C ALA A 285 -12.06 -15.37 0.26
N LEU A 286 -11.99 -14.55 1.32
CA LEU A 286 -12.20 -13.10 1.22
C LEU A 286 -11.21 -12.40 0.29
N ALA A 287 -9.99 -12.93 0.16
CA ALA A 287 -8.96 -12.38 -0.70
C ALA A 287 -9.03 -12.91 -2.15
N SER A 288 -9.85 -13.93 -2.42
CA SER A 288 -9.97 -14.56 -3.73
C SER A 288 -11.30 -14.24 -4.41
N PRO A 289 -11.30 -13.87 -5.71
CA PRO A 289 -12.53 -13.79 -6.50
C PRO A 289 -13.35 -15.09 -6.53
N THR A 290 -12.70 -16.27 -6.42
CA THR A 290 -13.33 -17.60 -6.33
C THR A 290 -13.84 -17.96 -4.94
N GLY A 291 -13.49 -17.22 -3.88
CA GLY A 291 -13.88 -17.53 -2.51
C GLY A 291 -15.38 -17.53 -2.25
N GLY A 292 -16.15 -16.87 -3.12
CA GLY A 292 -17.61 -16.95 -3.11
C GLY A 292 -18.18 -18.34 -3.45
N ARG A 293 -17.45 -19.21 -4.16
CA ARG A 293 -17.85 -20.61 -4.40
C ARG A 293 -17.54 -21.52 -3.21
N LEU A 294 -16.42 -21.28 -2.51
CA LEU A 294 -16.02 -22.12 -1.37
C LEU A 294 -17.08 -22.14 -0.25
N HIS A 295 -17.87 -21.08 -0.07
CA HIS A 295 -18.94 -21.09 0.95
C HIS A 295 -20.11 -22.04 0.58
N GLN A 296 -20.27 -22.43 -0.69
CA GLN A 296 -21.34 -23.34 -1.10
C GLN A 296 -20.92 -24.82 -1.03
N ASP A 297 -19.61 -25.11 -1.06
CA ASP A 297 -19.09 -26.47 -1.24
C ASP A 297 -18.20 -26.96 -0.07
N LEU A 298 -18.02 -26.18 1.01
CA LEU A 298 -17.31 -26.66 2.21
C LEU A 298 -18.13 -27.73 2.95
N PRO A 299 -17.58 -28.93 3.22
CA PRO A 299 -18.20 -29.88 4.13
C PRO A 299 -18.27 -29.28 5.53
N GLU A 300 -19.42 -29.44 6.20
CA GLU A 300 -19.72 -28.89 7.54
C GLU A 300 -18.72 -29.28 8.65
N GLU A 301 -17.76 -30.17 8.37
CA GLU A 301 -16.74 -30.62 9.33
C GLU A 301 -15.61 -29.60 9.60
N ASN A 302 -15.40 -28.59 8.75
CA ASN A 302 -14.31 -27.61 8.92
C ASN A 302 -14.74 -26.23 9.48
N VAL A 303 -15.98 -26.09 9.94
CA VAL A 303 -16.53 -24.83 10.51
C VAL A 303 -16.89 -24.98 11.99
N ARG A 304 -16.04 -25.66 12.78
CA ARG A 304 -16.19 -25.71 14.25
C ARG A 304 -15.03 -25.06 14.97
#